data_AF-A0A388Q117-F1
#
_entry.id   AF-A0A388Q117-F1
#
_cell.length_a   1.000
_cell.length_b   1.000
_cell.length_c   1.000
_cell.angle_alpha   90.00
_cell.angle_beta   90.00
_cell.angle_gamma   90.00
#
_symmetry.space_group_name_H-M   'P 1'
#
loop_
_entity.id
_entity.type
_entity.pdbx_description
1 polymer ?
#
loop_
_entity_poly.entity_id
_entity_poly.type
_entity_poly.pdbx_seq_one_letter_code
_entity_poly.pdbx_strand_id
1 'polypeptide(L)'
;MSGVENYNKLLIKFSSNNSNYLGRQFGDKKNLYRSFYQRDRDRIIHSTSFRRLKYKTQVFVYDEGDHYRTRLTHTLEVSQISRSISRYLKLNEDLSEAISLAHDLGHPPFGHAGEKILDYCIRNHGGFNHNIHSIRLVTELEKAYQNFDGLNLSINTIDGIVKHNGPNYLIKQNLDLLPNLNKIKKINFYNQSSLEAQISALSDDIAYNNHDIDDGIRAGLFSINDIKDLPIIGEIIKKKISSLKIKNYLETKLLDQ
;
A
#
# COMPACT_ATOMS: atom_id res chain seq x y z
N MET A 1 8.10 -30.16 -9.80
CA MET A 1 7.70 -29.12 -8.82
C MET A 1 7.09 -27.97 -9.58
N SER A 2 5.97 -27.42 -9.11
CA SER A 2 5.35 -26.25 -9.76
C SER A 2 6.25 -25.01 -9.63
N GLY A 3 6.09 -24.02 -10.52
CA GLY A 3 6.82 -22.74 -10.41
C GLY A 3 6.63 -22.06 -9.04
N VAL A 4 5.43 -22.21 -8.46
CA VAL A 4 5.10 -21.70 -7.12
C VAL A 4 5.90 -22.39 -6.02
N GLU A 5 6.06 -23.71 -6.08
CA GLU A 5 6.86 -24.46 -5.09
C GLU A 5 8.34 -24.10 -5.16
N ASN A 6 8.86 -23.83 -6.35
CA ASN A 6 10.23 -23.37 -6.53
C ASN A 6 10.42 -21.96 -5.95
N TYR A 7 9.46 -21.05 -6.16
CA TYR A 7 9.52 -19.70 -5.57
C TYR A 7 9.62 -19.74 -4.04
N ASN A 8 8.82 -20.60 -3.38
CA ASN A 8 8.83 -20.73 -1.92
C ASN A 8 10.21 -21.13 -1.35
N LYS A 9 11.01 -21.90 -2.10
CA LYS A 9 12.36 -22.32 -1.66
C LYS A 9 13.40 -21.19 -1.67
N LEU A 10 13.13 -20.12 -2.41
CA LEU A 10 14.03 -18.96 -2.50
C LEU A 10 13.82 -17.97 -1.35
N LEU A 11 12.72 -18.11 -0.62
CA LEU A 11 12.32 -17.23 0.46
C LEU A 11 13.08 -17.54 1.74
N ILE A 12 13.34 -16.50 2.54
CA ILE A 12 13.95 -16.67 3.88
C ILE A 12 12.96 -17.23 4.90
N LYS A 13 13.48 -17.79 6.00
CA LYS A 13 12.71 -18.59 6.98
C LYS A 13 11.45 -17.91 7.53
N PHE A 14 11.49 -16.61 7.74
CA PHE A 14 10.39 -15.83 8.33
C PHE A 14 9.48 -15.16 7.28
N SER A 15 9.73 -15.40 5.99
CA SER A 15 8.89 -14.94 4.89
C SER A 15 7.54 -15.67 4.88
N SER A 16 6.50 -14.98 4.43
CA SER A 16 5.19 -15.58 4.19
C SER A 16 5.26 -16.56 3.02
N ASN A 17 4.84 -17.80 3.22
CA ASN A 17 5.04 -18.89 2.27
C ASN A 17 3.94 -19.97 2.45
N ASN A 18 4.03 -21.07 1.70
CA ASN A 18 3.02 -22.13 1.74
C ASN A 18 2.84 -22.77 3.14
N SER A 19 3.91 -22.84 3.95
CA SER A 19 3.89 -23.48 5.28
C SER A 19 3.18 -22.66 6.35
N ASN A 20 3.15 -21.33 6.22
CA ASN A 20 2.47 -20.41 7.14
C ASN A 20 1.25 -19.72 6.49
N TYR A 21 0.72 -20.33 5.43
CA TYR A 21 -0.51 -19.90 4.79
C TYR A 21 -1.73 -20.18 5.68
N LEU A 22 -2.50 -19.15 5.99
CA LEU A 22 -3.62 -19.24 6.94
C LEU A 22 -4.96 -19.63 6.28
N GLY A 23 -5.00 -19.72 4.95
CA GLY A 23 -6.21 -20.04 4.20
C GLY A 23 -7.10 -18.84 3.92
N ARG A 24 -8.36 -19.12 3.56
CA ARG A 24 -9.41 -18.14 3.21
C ARG A 24 -10.68 -18.46 3.98
N GLN A 25 -11.54 -17.47 4.17
CA GLN A 25 -12.79 -17.66 4.90
C GLN A 25 -13.76 -18.60 4.17
N PHE A 26 -13.99 -18.39 2.87
CA PHE A 26 -14.97 -19.16 2.09
C PHE A 26 -14.32 -20.32 1.32
N GLY A 27 -13.29 -20.93 1.91
CA GLY A 27 -12.52 -22.02 1.31
C GLY A 27 -11.55 -21.56 0.22
N ASP A 28 -10.60 -22.44 -0.08
CA ASP A 28 -9.62 -22.21 -1.14
C ASP A 28 -9.47 -23.43 -2.03
N LYS A 29 -9.37 -23.19 -3.34
CA LYS A 29 -9.09 -24.23 -4.33
C LYS A 29 -7.61 -24.15 -4.72
N LYS A 30 -6.90 -25.27 -4.67
CA LYS A 30 -5.50 -25.32 -5.12
C LYS A 30 -5.44 -24.93 -6.60
N ASN A 31 -4.49 -24.07 -6.96
CA ASN A 31 -4.24 -23.66 -8.34
C ASN A 31 -2.81 -24.07 -8.72
N LEU A 32 -2.64 -24.60 -9.94
CA LEU A 32 -1.35 -25.10 -10.42
C LEU A 32 -0.42 -23.97 -10.90
N TYR A 33 -0.99 -22.84 -11.31
CA TYR A 33 -0.28 -21.78 -12.02
C TYR A 33 -0.03 -20.54 -11.15
N ARG A 34 -0.98 -20.19 -10.28
CA ARG A 34 -0.91 -18.99 -9.43
C ARG A 34 -0.82 -19.34 -7.96
N SER A 35 0.06 -18.65 -7.24
CA SER A 35 0.14 -18.69 -5.79
C SER A 35 -1.14 -18.11 -5.14
N PHE A 36 -1.32 -18.36 -3.84
CA PHE A 36 -2.46 -17.80 -3.11
C PHE A 36 -2.43 -16.27 -3.11
N TYR A 37 -1.24 -15.66 -3.02
CA TYR A 37 -1.08 -14.21 -2.97
C TYR A 37 -1.16 -13.56 -4.36
N GLN A 38 -0.71 -14.24 -5.43
CA GLN A 38 -0.99 -13.79 -6.80
C GLN A 38 -2.48 -13.70 -7.08
N ARG A 39 -3.24 -14.68 -6.57
CA ARG A 39 -4.70 -14.63 -6.67
C ARG A 39 -5.28 -13.47 -5.88
N ASP A 40 -4.75 -13.15 -4.71
CA ASP A 40 -5.20 -11.99 -3.92
C ASP A 40 -4.99 -10.69 -4.68
N ARG A 41 -3.78 -10.47 -5.20
CA ARG A 41 -3.45 -9.35 -6.07
C ARG A 41 -4.45 -9.22 -7.23
N ASP A 42 -4.66 -10.30 -7.98
CA ASP A 42 -5.53 -10.27 -9.15
C ASP A 42 -6.98 -9.92 -8.75
N ARG A 43 -7.48 -10.43 -7.62
CA ARG A 43 -8.81 -10.08 -7.10
C ARG A 43 -8.93 -8.61 -6.74
N ILE A 44 -7.88 -8.05 -6.14
CA ILE A 44 -7.84 -6.63 -5.77
C ILE A 44 -7.84 -5.76 -7.03
N ILE A 45 -6.96 -6.04 -7.99
CA ILE A 45 -6.84 -5.27 -9.24
C ILE A 45 -8.17 -5.23 -10.01
N HIS A 46 -8.89 -6.35 -10.06
CA HIS A 46 -10.17 -6.44 -10.76
C HIS A 46 -11.38 -5.94 -9.95
N SER A 47 -11.19 -5.51 -8.70
CA SER A 47 -12.28 -5.00 -7.87
C SER A 47 -12.81 -3.65 -8.36
N THR A 48 -14.06 -3.35 -8.01
CA THR A 48 -14.63 -2.03 -8.33
C THR A 48 -13.96 -0.93 -7.50
N SER A 49 -13.62 -1.23 -6.25
CA SER A 49 -12.93 -0.30 -5.34
C SER A 49 -11.56 0.11 -5.86
N PHE A 50 -10.78 -0.82 -6.41
CA PHE A 50 -9.47 -0.51 -6.99
C PHE A 50 -9.60 0.39 -8.23
N ARG A 51 -10.54 0.08 -9.14
CA ARG A 51 -10.82 0.93 -10.31
C ARG A 51 -11.24 2.36 -9.92
N ARG A 52 -11.95 2.52 -8.80
CA ARG A 52 -12.36 3.84 -8.27
C ARG A 52 -11.19 4.68 -7.77
N LEU A 53 -10.04 4.08 -7.42
CA LEU A 53 -8.85 4.84 -7.02
C LEU A 53 -8.38 5.81 -8.11
N LYS A 54 -8.65 5.49 -9.39
CA LYS A 54 -8.37 6.39 -10.53
C LYS A 54 -9.03 7.75 -10.38
N TYR A 55 -10.20 7.82 -9.74
CA TYR A 55 -10.99 9.04 -9.61
C TYR A 55 -10.91 9.65 -8.20
N LYS A 56 -9.99 9.17 -7.35
CA LYS A 56 -9.75 9.74 -6.02
C LYS A 56 -8.44 10.51 -6.04
N THR A 57 -8.51 11.76 -5.62
CA THR A 57 -7.35 12.64 -5.48
C THR A 57 -6.42 12.16 -4.37
N GLN A 58 -5.12 12.39 -4.57
CA GLN A 58 -4.09 12.27 -3.55
C GLN A 58 -3.60 13.67 -3.20
N VAL A 59 -3.86 14.12 -1.96
CA VAL A 59 -3.46 15.41 -1.35
C VAL A 59 -3.99 16.68 -2.05
N PHE A 60 -3.80 16.86 -3.35
CA PHE A 60 -4.23 18.04 -4.11
C PHE A 60 -5.59 17.83 -4.79
N VAL A 61 -6.48 18.82 -4.66
CA VAL A 61 -7.80 18.84 -5.29
C VAL A 61 -7.93 20.15 -6.07
N TYR A 62 -7.72 20.17 -7.40
CA TYR A 62 -8.43 21.04 -8.36
C TYR A 62 -7.95 20.92 -9.83
N ASP A 63 -8.76 21.51 -10.72
CA ASP A 63 -8.97 21.41 -12.18
C ASP A 63 -7.86 21.88 -13.17
N GLU A 64 -6.57 21.99 -12.84
CA GLU A 64 -5.60 22.63 -13.76
C GLU A 64 -4.30 21.85 -14.03
N GLY A 65 -4.39 20.58 -14.42
CA GLY A 65 -3.24 19.90 -15.05
C GLY A 65 -3.38 18.39 -15.26
N ASP A 66 -2.98 17.90 -16.43
CA ASP A 66 -3.05 16.48 -16.84
C ASP A 66 -2.09 15.54 -16.07
N HIS A 67 -1.28 16.05 -15.14
CA HIS A 67 -0.16 15.32 -14.53
C HIS A 67 -0.24 15.16 -13.00
N TYR A 68 -1.36 15.52 -12.38
CA TYR A 68 -1.52 15.32 -10.94
C TYR A 68 -1.83 13.85 -10.59
N ARG A 69 -1.19 13.37 -9.52
CA ARG A 69 -1.28 11.98 -9.08
C ARG A 69 -2.66 11.68 -8.50
N THR A 70 -3.14 10.47 -8.79
CA THR A 70 -4.36 9.91 -8.19
C THR A 70 -3.97 8.92 -7.10
N ARG A 71 -4.93 8.47 -6.29
CA ARG A 71 -4.68 7.35 -5.36
C ARG A 71 -4.23 6.08 -6.08
N LEU A 72 -4.67 5.90 -7.33
CA LEU A 72 -4.24 4.76 -8.14
C LEU A 72 -2.74 4.86 -8.46
N THR A 73 -2.25 6.00 -8.91
CA THR A 73 -0.81 6.15 -9.22
C THR A 73 0.03 6.01 -7.95
N HIS A 74 -0.38 6.63 -6.84
CA HIS A 74 0.24 6.43 -5.53
C HIS A 74 0.32 4.95 -5.16
N THR A 75 -0.80 4.24 -5.21
CA THR A 75 -0.90 2.81 -4.88
C THR A 75 0.00 1.94 -5.76
N LEU A 76 0.14 2.27 -7.06
CA LEU A 76 1.03 1.55 -7.97
C LEU A 76 2.51 1.76 -7.61
N GLU A 77 2.88 2.95 -7.16
CA GLU A 77 4.24 3.28 -6.74
C GLU A 77 4.60 2.61 -5.42
N VAL A 78 3.70 2.65 -4.43
CA VAL A 78 3.82 1.88 -3.17
C VAL A 78 4.04 0.40 -3.49
N SER A 79 3.25 -0.16 -4.41
CA SER A 79 3.39 -1.54 -4.84
C SER A 79 4.72 -1.84 -5.53
N GLN A 80 5.26 -0.89 -6.30
CA GLN A 80 6.54 -1.09 -6.99
C GLN A 80 7.72 -1.04 -6.02
N ILE A 81 7.70 -0.11 -5.06
CA ILE A 81 8.71 0.02 -4.01
C ILE A 81 8.67 -1.22 -3.11
N SER A 82 7.48 -1.64 -2.67
CA SER A 82 7.32 -2.77 -1.74
C SER A 82 7.83 -4.08 -2.34
N ARG A 83 7.55 -4.33 -3.63
CA ARG A 83 8.11 -5.48 -4.36
C ARG A 83 9.62 -5.43 -4.47
N SER A 84 10.18 -4.26 -4.74
CA SER A 84 11.64 -4.10 -4.90
C SER A 84 12.37 -4.42 -3.59
N ILE A 85 11.85 -3.91 -2.47
CA ILE A 85 12.39 -4.18 -1.14
C ILE A 85 12.20 -5.67 -0.77
N SER A 86 11.00 -6.21 -0.95
CA SER A 86 10.72 -7.62 -0.65
C SER A 86 11.56 -8.58 -1.46
N ARG A 87 11.78 -8.31 -2.75
CA ARG A 87 12.68 -9.11 -3.60
C ARG A 87 14.11 -9.10 -3.07
N TYR A 88 14.63 -7.92 -2.76
CA TYR A 88 16.00 -7.77 -2.24
C TYR A 88 16.18 -8.54 -0.92
N LEU A 89 15.18 -8.47 -0.04
CA LEU A 89 15.16 -9.18 1.24
C LEU A 89 14.70 -10.64 1.14
N LYS A 90 14.43 -11.16 -0.06
CA LYS A 90 13.91 -12.53 -0.30
C LYS A 90 12.64 -12.84 0.51
N LEU A 91 11.77 -11.85 0.65
CA LEU A 91 10.43 -11.95 1.22
C LEU A 91 9.39 -12.19 0.12
N ASN A 92 8.14 -12.44 0.51
CA ASN A 92 7.11 -12.73 -0.47
C ASN A 92 6.63 -11.47 -1.20
N GLU A 93 7.08 -11.31 -2.44
CA GLU A 93 6.74 -10.18 -3.30
C GLU A 93 5.24 -10.10 -3.58
N ASP A 94 4.60 -11.24 -3.83
CA ASP A 94 3.17 -11.30 -4.17
C ASP A 94 2.29 -10.84 -3.00
N LEU A 95 2.66 -11.20 -1.76
CA LEU A 95 1.94 -10.74 -0.56
C LEU A 95 2.14 -9.24 -0.33
N SER A 96 3.38 -8.77 -0.49
CA SER A 96 3.71 -7.34 -0.33
C SER A 96 2.95 -6.49 -1.34
N GLU A 97 2.93 -6.93 -2.60
CA GLU A 97 2.16 -6.34 -3.70
C GLU A 97 0.66 -6.33 -3.40
N ALA A 98 0.07 -7.47 -3.01
CA ALA A 98 -1.35 -7.55 -2.71
C ALA A 98 -1.77 -6.60 -1.57
N ILE A 99 -0.99 -6.52 -0.48
CA ILE A 99 -1.29 -5.59 0.63
C ILE A 99 -1.17 -4.14 0.16
N SER A 100 -0.10 -3.83 -0.59
CA SER A 100 0.13 -2.48 -1.12
C SER A 100 -0.99 -2.02 -2.04
N LEU A 101 -1.53 -2.91 -2.87
CA LEU A 101 -2.65 -2.54 -3.77
C LEU A 101 -3.98 -2.36 -3.04
N ALA A 102 -4.11 -2.88 -1.82
CA ALA A 102 -5.34 -2.89 -1.05
C ALA A 102 -5.40 -1.85 0.09
N HIS A 103 -4.27 -1.31 0.54
CA HIS A 103 -4.20 -0.45 1.73
C HIS A 103 -5.20 0.72 1.64
N ASP A 104 -5.30 1.32 0.47
CA ASP A 104 -6.00 2.58 0.24
C ASP A 104 -7.42 2.48 -0.34
N LEU A 105 -7.95 1.26 -0.49
CA LEU A 105 -9.26 1.04 -1.13
C LEU A 105 -10.40 1.82 -0.48
N GLY A 106 -10.37 1.92 0.85
CA GLY A 106 -11.40 2.50 1.70
C GLY A 106 -11.42 4.01 1.79
N HIS A 107 -10.45 4.71 1.19
CA HIS A 107 -10.43 6.16 1.22
C HIS A 107 -11.69 6.76 0.56
N PRO A 108 -12.36 7.74 1.19
CA PRO A 108 -13.49 8.41 0.57
C PRO A 108 -13.02 9.41 -0.51
N PRO A 109 -13.95 10.00 -1.28
CA PRO A 109 -13.65 11.19 -2.08
C PRO A 109 -13.00 12.28 -1.20
N PHE A 110 -12.13 13.11 -1.79
CA PHE A 110 -11.40 14.19 -1.09
C PHE A 110 -10.46 13.72 0.04
N GLY A 111 -10.05 12.45 0.04
CA GLY A 111 -9.04 11.92 0.95
C GLY A 111 -9.36 12.16 2.43
N HIS A 112 -8.38 12.65 3.20
CA HIS A 112 -8.53 12.87 4.63
C HIS A 112 -9.57 13.94 4.99
N ALA A 113 -9.82 14.92 4.11
CA ALA A 113 -10.88 15.90 4.33
C ALA A 113 -12.26 15.21 4.27
N GLY A 114 -12.47 14.35 3.27
CA GLY A 114 -13.68 13.54 3.15
C GLY A 114 -13.86 12.58 4.32
N GLU A 115 -12.77 11.95 4.77
CA GLU A 115 -12.79 11.06 5.95
C GLU A 115 -13.24 11.81 7.20
N LYS A 116 -12.66 12.98 7.49
CA LYS A 116 -13.03 13.79 8.66
C LYS A 116 -14.50 14.19 8.65
N ILE A 117 -15.02 14.62 7.50
CA ILE A 117 -16.42 15.03 7.37
C ILE A 117 -17.36 13.84 7.47
N LEU A 118 -17.04 12.71 6.83
CA LEU A 118 -17.83 11.49 6.96
C LEU A 118 -17.85 11.01 8.41
N ASP A 119 -16.70 10.95 9.08
CA ASP A 119 -16.63 10.56 10.49
C ASP A 119 -17.50 11.46 11.36
N TYR A 120 -17.43 12.77 11.16
CA TYR A 120 -18.29 13.72 11.86
C TYR A 120 -19.78 13.46 11.63
N CYS A 121 -20.19 13.27 10.37
CA CYS A 121 -21.59 13.06 9.99
C CYS A 121 -22.17 11.76 10.56
N ILE A 122 -21.37 10.69 10.65
CA ILE A 122 -21.84 9.37 11.11
C ILE A 122 -21.24 8.96 12.46
N ARG A 123 -20.71 9.90 13.24
CA ARG A 123 -20.06 9.63 14.54
C ARG A 123 -20.97 8.87 15.51
N ASN A 124 -22.25 9.24 15.56
CA ASN A 124 -23.26 8.58 16.40
C ASN A 124 -23.71 7.21 15.87
N HIS A 125 -23.18 6.78 14.72
CA HIS A 125 -23.47 5.51 14.05
C HIS A 125 -22.20 4.66 13.83
N GLY A 126 -21.16 4.87 14.66
CA GLY A 126 -19.90 4.11 14.61
C GLY A 126 -18.75 4.84 13.92
N GLY A 127 -18.96 6.05 13.42
CA GLY A 127 -17.91 6.86 12.79
C GLY A 127 -17.44 6.32 11.44
N PHE A 128 -16.41 6.96 10.89
CA PHE A 128 -15.80 6.56 9.63
C PHE A 128 -14.28 6.52 9.75
N ASN A 129 -13.69 5.45 9.24
CA ASN A 129 -12.25 5.30 9.15
C ASN A 129 -11.91 4.56 7.86
N HIS A 130 -11.01 5.12 7.04
CA HIS A 130 -10.70 4.55 5.74
C HIS A 130 -10.11 3.13 5.84
N ASN A 131 -9.30 2.82 6.87
CA ASN A 131 -8.72 1.48 7.04
C ASN A 131 -9.79 0.45 7.38
N ILE A 132 -10.72 0.79 8.29
CA ILE A 132 -11.91 -0.04 8.57
C ILE A 132 -12.72 -0.24 7.28
N HIS A 133 -12.88 0.83 6.48
CA HIS A 133 -13.62 0.75 5.23
C HIS A 133 -12.90 -0.10 4.17
N SER A 134 -11.56 -0.04 4.06
CA SER A 134 -10.76 -0.91 3.18
C SER A 134 -11.04 -2.38 3.47
N ILE A 135 -11.07 -2.75 4.75
CA ILE A 135 -11.38 -4.11 5.19
C ILE A 135 -12.82 -4.46 4.85
N ARG A 136 -13.77 -3.58 5.18
CA ARG A 136 -15.19 -3.77 4.88
C ARG A 136 -15.43 -3.99 3.37
N LEU A 137 -14.69 -3.29 2.50
CA LEU A 137 -14.77 -3.49 1.06
C LEU A 137 -14.34 -4.90 0.67
N VAL A 138 -13.18 -5.36 1.14
CA VAL A 138 -12.61 -6.66 0.75
C VAL A 138 -13.25 -7.85 1.47
N THR A 139 -13.95 -7.65 2.59
CA THR A 139 -14.63 -8.73 3.34
C THR A 139 -16.15 -8.75 3.20
N GLU A 140 -16.81 -7.63 2.83
CA GLU A 140 -18.29 -7.53 2.84
C GLU A 140 -18.90 -6.91 1.56
N LEU A 141 -18.33 -5.82 1.05
CA LEU A 141 -19.07 -4.96 0.11
C LEU A 141 -18.83 -5.30 -1.36
N GLU A 142 -17.64 -5.76 -1.73
CA GLU A 142 -17.39 -6.21 -3.10
C GLU A 142 -18.27 -7.42 -3.44
N LYS A 143 -18.99 -7.37 -4.56
CA LYS A 143 -19.88 -8.43 -5.05
C LYS A 143 -19.35 -9.05 -6.35
N ALA A 144 -18.08 -9.44 -6.34
CA ALA A 144 -17.41 -10.00 -7.52
C ALA A 144 -17.66 -11.51 -7.71
N TYR A 145 -18.26 -12.18 -6.71
CA TYR A 145 -18.45 -13.64 -6.67
C TYR A 145 -19.88 -13.99 -6.27
N GLN A 146 -20.43 -15.06 -6.84
CA GLN A 146 -21.82 -15.46 -6.60
C GLN A 146 -22.06 -16.06 -5.21
N ASN A 147 -21.07 -16.74 -4.65
CA ASN A 147 -21.27 -17.59 -3.46
C ASN A 147 -20.89 -16.92 -2.14
N PHE A 148 -20.27 -15.74 -2.19
CA PHE A 148 -19.82 -15.03 -1.01
C PHE A 148 -19.61 -13.56 -1.30
N ASP A 149 -19.65 -12.79 -0.23
CA ASP A 149 -19.38 -11.37 -0.21
C ASP A 149 -17.90 -11.06 -0.01
N GLY A 150 -17.48 -9.90 -0.50
CA GLY A 150 -16.08 -9.49 -0.52
C GLY A 150 -15.25 -10.18 -1.59
N LEU A 151 -13.94 -10.10 -1.46
CA LEU A 151 -12.96 -10.67 -2.36
C LEU A 151 -12.42 -12.03 -1.87
N ASN A 152 -12.82 -12.47 -0.67
CA ASN A 152 -12.36 -13.71 -0.04
C ASN A 152 -10.83 -13.86 -0.09
N LEU A 153 -10.09 -12.78 0.21
CA LEU A 153 -8.62 -12.74 0.19
C LEU A 153 -8.03 -13.74 1.18
N SER A 154 -6.74 -14.07 1.06
CA SER A 154 -6.08 -14.87 2.09
C SER A 154 -6.12 -14.14 3.42
N ILE A 155 -6.19 -14.91 4.51
CA ILE A 155 -6.15 -14.36 5.86
C ILE A 155 -4.82 -13.63 6.10
N ASN A 156 -3.71 -14.06 5.48
CA ASN A 156 -2.43 -13.34 5.53
C ASN A 156 -2.54 -11.94 4.91
N THR A 157 -3.19 -11.79 3.74
CA THR A 157 -3.42 -10.48 3.13
C THR A 157 -4.37 -9.62 3.97
N ILE A 158 -5.45 -10.19 4.51
CA ILE A 158 -6.36 -9.47 5.41
C ILE A 158 -5.62 -9.00 6.68
N ASP A 159 -4.79 -9.85 7.29
CA ASP A 159 -3.96 -9.50 8.46
C ASP A 159 -3.00 -8.33 8.14
N GLY A 160 -2.40 -8.34 6.95
CA GLY A 160 -1.55 -7.26 6.46
C GLY A 160 -2.28 -5.94 6.25
N ILE A 161 -3.50 -5.96 5.69
CA ILE A 161 -4.33 -4.76 5.52
C ILE A 161 -4.78 -4.22 6.88
N VAL A 162 -5.25 -5.09 7.78
CA VAL A 162 -5.68 -4.73 9.15
C VAL A 162 -4.56 -4.01 9.91
N LYS A 163 -3.34 -4.51 9.78
CA LYS A 163 -2.17 -4.06 10.53
C LYS A 163 -1.14 -3.34 9.65
N HIS A 164 -1.61 -2.64 8.60
CA HIS A 164 -0.74 -1.86 7.72
C HIS A 164 0.06 -0.85 8.55
N ASN A 165 -0.60 -0.12 9.44
CA ASN A 165 0.03 0.84 10.36
C ASN A 165 0.45 0.22 11.71
N GLY A 166 0.77 -1.07 11.73
CA GLY A 166 1.10 -1.82 12.94
C GLY A 166 -0.10 -2.41 13.69
N PRO A 167 0.08 -2.83 14.96
CA PRO A 167 -0.98 -3.44 15.77
C PRO A 167 -2.21 -2.52 15.88
N ASN A 168 -3.38 -3.05 15.53
CA ASN A 168 -4.57 -2.22 15.31
C ASN A 168 -5.70 -2.54 16.31
N TYR A 169 -5.66 -1.82 17.44
CA TYR A 169 -6.65 -1.89 18.51
C TYR A 169 -8.01 -1.33 18.10
N LEU A 170 -8.02 -0.31 17.22
CA LEU A 170 -9.24 0.33 16.76
C LEU A 170 -10.13 -0.67 16.03
N ILE A 171 -9.55 -1.46 15.11
CA ILE A 171 -10.29 -2.52 14.41
C ILE A 171 -10.78 -3.57 15.42
N LYS A 172 -9.97 -3.94 16.40
CA LYS A 172 -10.38 -4.90 17.44
C LYS A 172 -11.62 -4.43 18.21
N GLN A 173 -11.70 -3.13 18.54
CA GLN A 173 -12.85 -2.53 19.22
C GLN A 173 -14.09 -2.42 18.32
N ASN A 174 -13.89 -2.36 17.00
CA ASN A 174 -14.95 -2.18 16.00
C ASN A 174 -15.26 -3.47 15.21
N LEU A 175 -14.92 -4.65 15.73
CA LEU A 175 -15.13 -5.93 15.03
C LEU A 175 -16.60 -6.22 14.73
N ASP A 176 -17.53 -5.68 15.51
CA ASP A 176 -18.97 -5.85 15.28
C ASP A 176 -19.43 -5.17 13.97
N LEU A 177 -18.69 -4.17 13.49
CA LEU A 177 -18.90 -3.54 12.18
C LEU A 177 -18.37 -4.38 11.00
N LEU A 178 -17.61 -5.44 11.29
CA LEU A 178 -16.90 -6.27 10.32
C LEU A 178 -17.21 -7.76 10.56
N PRO A 179 -18.44 -8.23 10.28
CA PRO A 179 -18.90 -9.56 10.68
C PRO A 179 -18.09 -10.71 10.07
N ASN A 180 -17.62 -10.60 8.82
CA ASN A 180 -16.76 -11.61 8.21
C ASN A 180 -15.35 -11.58 8.79
N LEU A 181 -14.79 -10.41 9.10
CA LEU A 181 -13.52 -10.34 9.84
C LEU A 181 -13.66 -10.96 11.24
N ASN A 182 -14.75 -10.69 11.96
CA ASN A 182 -14.98 -11.22 13.31
C ASN A 182 -15.04 -12.77 13.34
N LYS A 183 -15.42 -13.41 12.22
CA LYS A 183 -15.36 -14.88 12.07
C LYS A 183 -13.94 -15.41 11.90
N ILE A 184 -12.97 -14.58 11.50
CA ILE A 184 -11.57 -14.98 11.30
C ILE A 184 -10.83 -14.96 12.65
N LYS A 185 -10.77 -16.10 13.32
CA LYS A 185 -10.10 -16.23 14.64
C LYS A 185 -8.56 -16.34 14.57
N LYS A 186 -7.97 -16.34 13.37
CA LYS A 186 -6.52 -16.50 13.16
C LYS A 186 -5.75 -15.18 13.20
N ILE A 187 -6.43 -14.03 13.25
CA ILE A 187 -5.79 -12.71 13.30
C ILE A 187 -5.54 -12.32 14.75
N ASN A 188 -4.28 -12.03 15.06
CA ASN A 188 -3.89 -11.42 16.34
C ASN A 188 -3.63 -9.92 16.12
N PHE A 189 -4.50 -9.10 16.72
CA PHE A 189 -4.50 -7.64 16.61
C PHE A 189 -3.42 -6.95 17.47
N TYR A 190 -2.82 -7.67 18.42
CA TYR A 190 -1.84 -7.15 19.37
C TYR A 190 -0.40 -7.32 18.87
N ASN A 191 -0.16 -8.32 18.02
CA ASN A 191 1.16 -8.59 17.47
C ASN A 191 1.40 -7.79 16.20
N GLN A 192 2.67 -7.61 15.85
CA GLN A 192 3.07 -7.07 14.56
C GLN A 192 2.54 -7.91 13.39
N SER A 193 2.43 -7.27 12.24
CA SER A 193 2.12 -7.91 10.96
C SER A 193 3.36 -8.61 10.39
N SER A 194 3.19 -9.36 9.29
CA SER A 194 4.33 -9.96 8.60
C SER A 194 5.30 -8.90 8.08
N LEU A 195 6.54 -9.28 7.76
CA LEU A 195 7.49 -8.32 7.20
C LEU A 195 7.03 -7.77 5.85
N GLU A 196 6.29 -8.55 5.06
CA GLU A 196 5.69 -8.06 3.82
C GLU A 196 4.69 -6.92 4.06
N ALA A 197 3.90 -7.01 5.12
CA ALA A 197 2.97 -5.95 5.51
C ALA A 197 3.71 -4.70 6.03
N GLN A 198 4.74 -4.90 6.85
CA GLN A 198 5.58 -3.80 7.35
C GLN A 198 6.32 -3.10 6.20
N ILE A 199 6.82 -3.85 5.21
CA ILE A 199 7.45 -3.28 4.01
C ILE A 199 6.43 -2.52 3.18
N SER A 200 5.21 -3.03 3.04
CA SER A 200 4.13 -2.31 2.36
C SER A 200 3.87 -0.94 3.02
N ALA A 201 3.82 -0.89 4.35
CA ALA A 201 3.65 0.35 5.11
C ALA A 201 4.83 1.31 4.96
N LEU A 202 6.07 0.82 5.09
CA LEU A 202 7.26 1.62 4.84
C LEU A 202 7.32 2.15 3.40
N SER A 203 6.82 1.38 2.44
CA SER A 203 6.74 1.80 1.04
C SER A 203 5.70 2.89 0.82
N ASP A 204 4.62 2.88 1.60
CA ASP A 204 3.61 3.94 1.63
C ASP A 204 4.23 5.26 2.10
N ASP A 205 4.94 5.23 3.23
CA ASP A 205 5.67 6.39 3.75
C ASP A 205 6.72 6.93 2.76
N ILE A 206 7.45 6.05 2.06
CA ILE A 206 8.45 6.45 1.06
C ILE A 206 7.77 7.13 -0.15
N ALA A 207 6.69 6.54 -0.68
CA ALA A 207 5.98 7.09 -1.82
C ALA A 207 5.32 8.43 -1.46
N TYR A 208 4.66 8.47 -0.31
CA TYR A 208 4.00 9.67 0.22
C TYR A 208 4.97 10.85 0.32
N ASN A 209 6.10 10.66 1.01
CA ASN A 209 7.09 11.73 1.20
C ASN A 209 7.70 12.23 -0.12
N ASN A 210 7.99 11.33 -1.06
CA ASN A 210 8.56 11.74 -2.34
C ASN A 210 7.58 12.58 -3.17
N HIS A 211 6.29 12.22 -3.15
CA HIS A 211 5.31 12.88 -4.01
C HIS A 211 4.85 14.20 -3.43
N ASP A 212 4.65 14.28 -2.12
CA ASP A 212 4.29 15.54 -1.48
C ASP A 212 5.39 16.61 -1.66
N ILE A 213 6.66 16.18 -1.66
CA ILE A 213 7.78 17.08 -1.98
C ILE A 213 7.76 17.51 -3.45
N ASP A 214 7.59 16.57 -4.39
CA ASP A 214 7.53 16.85 -5.83
C ASP A 214 6.35 17.75 -6.20
N ASP A 215 5.16 17.43 -5.71
CA ASP A 215 3.92 18.18 -5.95
C ASP A 215 3.95 19.55 -5.27
N GLY A 216 4.48 19.65 -4.05
CA GLY A 216 4.65 20.93 -3.36
C GLY A 216 5.60 21.89 -4.07
N ILE A 217 6.70 21.38 -4.65
CA ILE A 217 7.62 22.17 -5.48
C ILE A 217 6.94 22.58 -6.80
N ARG A 218 6.22 21.67 -7.47
CA ARG A 218 5.53 21.97 -8.73
C ARG A 218 4.41 22.98 -8.55
N ALA A 219 3.68 22.92 -7.43
CA ALA A 219 2.65 23.88 -7.08
C ALA A 219 3.21 25.23 -6.61
N GLY A 220 4.54 25.37 -6.48
CA GLY A 220 5.19 26.60 -6.03
C GLY A 220 4.93 26.92 -4.55
N LEU A 221 4.51 25.94 -3.75
CA LEU A 221 4.26 26.13 -2.31
C LEU A 221 5.56 26.35 -1.53
N PHE A 222 6.64 25.72 -1.99
CA PHE A 222 7.99 25.90 -1.47
C PHE A 222 9.02 25.54 -2.56
N SER A 223 10.24 26.02 -2.38
CA SER A 223 11.39 25.79 -3.27
C SER A 223 12.38 24.78 -2.68
N ILE A 224 13.32 24.32 -3.50
CA ILE A 224 14.45 23.48 -3.04
C ILE A 224 15.24 24.18 -1.91
N ASN A 225 15.30 25.52 -1.94
CA ASN A 225 16.02 26.28 -0.91
C ASN A 225 15.33 26.23 0.45
N ASP A 226 14.01 26.05 0.49
CA ASP A 226 13.23 25.99 1.73
C ASP A 226 13.38 24.62 2.42
N ILE A 227 13.72 23.57 1.67
CA ILE A 227 13.89 22.20 2.19
C ILE A 227 15.35 21.76 2.34
N LYS A 228 16.33 22.61 1.98
CA LYS A 228 17.76 22.26 1.96
C LYS A 228 18.36 21.97 3.34
N ASP A 229 17.69 22.40 4.41
CA ASP A 229 18.14 22.23 5.79
C ASP A 229 17.42 21.08 6.49
N LEU A 230 16.49 20.40 5.82
CA LEU A 230 15.85 19.20 6.35
C LEU A 230 16.87 18.05 6.47
N PRO A 231 16.81 17.25 7.56
CA PRO A 231 17.63 16.04 7.69
C PRO A 231 17.47 15.12 6.49
N ILE A 232 18.55 14.44 6.08
CA ILE A 232 18.62 13.54 4.91
C ILE A 232 18.47 14.28 3.57
N ILE A 233 17.40 15.05 3.36
CA ILE A 233 17.14 15.82 2.13
C ILE A 233 18.26 16.82 1.87
N GLY A 234 18.66 17.59 2.89
CA GLY A 234 19.77 18.51 2.80
C GLY A 234 21.10 17.85 2.46
N GLU A 235 21.36 16.64 3.00
CA GLU A 235 22.57 15.87 2.66
C GLU A 235 22.56 15.41 1.20
N ILE A 236 21.41 14.95 0.70
CA ILE A 236 21.24 14.52 -0.69
C ILE A 236 21.42 15.71 -1.64
N ILE A 237 20.81 16.86 -1.34
CA ILE A 237 20.95 18.09 -2.12
C ILE A 237 22.42 18.52 -2.16
N LYS A 238 23.10 18.57 -1.01
CA LYS A 238 24.54 18.90 -0.92
C LYS A 238 25.40 17.96 -1.77
N LYS A 239 25.18 16.64 -1.65
CA LYS A 239 25.89 15.62 -2.46
C LYS A 239 25.66 15.84 -3.96
N LYS A 240 24.43 16.11 -4.39
CA LYS A 240 24.09 16.26 -5.81
C LYS A 240 24.59 17.59 -6.40
N ILE A 241 24.59 18.68 -5.63
CA ILE A 241 25.24 19.93 -6.03
C ILE A 241 26.75 19.73 -6.18
N SER A 242 27.39 19.00 -5.25
CA SER A 242 28.82 18.72 -5.37
C SER A 242 29.16 17.87 -6.60
N SER A 243 28.36 16.85 -6.92
CA SER A 243 28.59 16.01 -8.11
C SER A 243 28.36 16.76 -9.43
N LEU A 244 27.36 17.65 -9.49
CA LEU A 244 27.12 18.51 -10.65
C LEU A 244 28.27 19.51 -10.86
N LYS A 245 28.80 20.11 -9.79
CA LYS A 245 29.98 20.98 -9.87
C LYS A 245 31.21 20.24 -10.39
N ILE A 246 31.43 18.99 -9.95
CA ILE A 246 32.52 18.14 -10.44
C ILE A 246 32.33 17.80 -11.93
N LYS A 247 31.11 17.46 -12.35
CA LYS A 247 30.80 17.15 -13.74
C LYS A 247 31.04 18.36 -14.65
N ASN A 248 30.53 19.54 -14.29
CA ASN A 248 30.76 20.77 -15.05
C ASN A 248 32.25 21.12 -15.13
N TYR A 249 33.01 20.94 -14.04
CA TYR A 249 34.46 21.16 -14.03
C TYR A 249 35.23 20.22 -14.98
N LEU A 250 34.83 18.94 -15.05
CA LEU A 250 35.41 17.96 -15.97
C LEU A 250 35.05 18.25 -17.44
N GLU A 251 33.80 18.63 -17.71
CA GLU A 251 33.34 19.00 -19.06
C GLU A 251 34.04 20.27 -19.58
N THR A 252 34.27 21.28 -18.73
CA THR A 252 35.05 22.48 -19.13
C THR A 252 36.50 22.17 -19.44
N LYS A 253 37.12 21.16 -18.79
CA LYS A 253 38.52 20.79 -19.02
C LYS A 253 38.75 19.91 -20.26
N LEU A 254 37.71 19.19 -20.71
CA LEU A 254 37.75 18.35 -21.91
C LEU A 254 37.48 19.14 -23.21
N LEU A 255 36.99 20.38 -23.11
CA LEU A 255 36.80 21.29 -24.23
C LEU A 255 38.02 22.19 -24.50
N ASP A 256 39.00 22.19 -23.58
CA ASP A 256 40.26 22.97 -23.67
C ASP A 256 41.48 22.10 -24.10
N GLN A 257 41.26 20.92 -24.72
CA GLN A 257 42.29 20.06 -25.32
C GLN A 257 41.98 19.79 -26.79
#